data_AF-A0A7J9BZC8-F1
#
_entry.id   AF-A0A7J9BZC8-F1
#
_cell.length_a   1.000
_cell.length_b   1.000
_cell.length_c   1.000
_cell.angle_alpha   90.00
_cell.angle_beta   90.00
_cell.angle_gamma   90.00
#
_symmetry.space_group_name_H-M   'P 1'
#
loop_
_entity.id
_entity.type
_entity.pdbx_description
1 polymer ?
#
loop_
_entity_poly.entity_id
_entity_poly.type
_entity_poly.pdbx_seq_one_letter_code
_entity_poly.pdbx_strand_id
1 'polypeptide(L)'
;MPQNQGIQSIYLKPHVDNDQGHAFDEAPAMDFIGKEDPSTEHLSPTLTRLLDILVNLAQTGPAGNRTSKNSHTKASGHSISQTSTTDRLGDKWEQGNNKVKDLEAVQMLQDIFLKAESRVLQAEVLNRMFKIFSSHIENYKLCQQLRTVPLLILNMAGFPSALQDIILKILEYAVTVVNCVPEQELLSLCCLLQQPIASELKLTILSFFVKLLSFDQQYKKVLREVGVLEVLLDDLKQHKFLLGPDEHGGGASQLERKSSSSSFQKHLDNKDVIITSPKLMESGLGKFPIFEVESTVAIGWDCMVSLVKKAEANQAAFRSANGLTTVLPFLVSNVHRPGVLRILSCLITEDAMQGHPEELGSLVEVLKSGMVTSDSGHQYKLQSDAKCDTIGTLWRILGVNNAAQRVFGEATGFSLLLTTLYSFQGDGHSEEPSLLVYIRVFTYLL
;
A
#
# COMPACT_ATOMS: atom_id res chain seq x y z
N MET A 1 -56.85 37.85 -13.55
CA MET A 1 -56.13 38.62 -12.52
C MET A 1 -56.71 38.27 -11.17
N PRO A 2 -55.93 38.10 -10.09
CA PRO A 2 -54.48 38.33 -9.96
C PRO A 2 -53.62 37.07 -9.68
N GLN A 3 -52.35 37.18 -10.14
CA GLN A 3 -51.05 36.66 -9.66
C GLN A 3 -50.96 35.22 -9.10
N ASN A 4 -50.37 34.21 -9.76
CA ASN A 4 -49.07 34.05 -10.45
C ASN A 4 -47.88 33.76 -9.51
N GLN A 5 -47.40 32.51 -9.52
CA GLN A 5 -46.01 31.99 -9.37
C GLN A 5 -46.14 30.45 -9.38
N GLY A 6 -45.69 29.64 -10.34
CA GLY A 6 -44.71 29.82 -11.40
C GLY A 6 -43.58 28.79 -11.26
N ILE A 7 -43.87 27.49 -11.41
CA ILE A 7 -42.86 26.43 -11.54
C ILE A 7 -42.93 25.91 -12.99
N GLN A 8 -41.95 26.29 -13.81
CA GLN A 8 -41.76 25.72 -15.15
C GLN A 8 -40.52 24.81 -15.14
N SER A 9 -40.80 23.56 -15.48
CA SER A 9 -39.87 22.54 -15.96
C SER A 9 -39.19 23.00 -17.25
N ILE A 10 -37.87 22.81 -17.34
CA ILE A 10 -37.15 22.86 -18.62
C ILE A 10 -36.34 21.57 -18.78
N TYR A 11 -36.78 20.84 -19.79
CA TYR A 11 -36.17 19.71 -20.46
C TYR A 11 -35.06 20.21 -21.40
N LEU A 12 -33.86 19.62 -21.38
CA LEU A 12 -32.91 19.72 -22.50
C LEU A 12 -32.20 18.38 -22.74
N LYS A 13 -32.25 17.96 -24.01
CA LYS A 13 -31.63 16.77 -24.64
C LYS A 13 -30.17 17.07 -25.07
N PRO A 14 -29.38 16.06 -25.51
CA PRO A 14 -27.92 16.05 -25.49
C PRO A 14 -27.27 16.67 -26.71
N HIS A 15 -25.98 17.03 -26.57
CA HIS A 15 -25.07 17.37 -27.65
C HIS A 15 -23.93 16.33 -27.70
N VAL A 16 -23.69 15.78 -28.88
CA VAL A 16 -22.61 14.84 -29.24
C VAL A 16 -21.66 15.57 -30.21
N ASP A 17 -20.45 15.03 -30.35
CA ASP A 17 -19.36 15.31 -31.30
C ASP A 17 -18.21 16.17 -30.74
N ASN A 18 -16.93 15.88 -31.04
CA ASN A 18 -16.23 14.67 -31.47
C ASN A 18 -14.73 14.98 -31.30
N ASP A 19 -13.96 13.98 -30.89
CA ASP A 19 -12.59 13.63 -31.28
C ASP A 19 -11.59 14.69 -31.84
N GLN A 20 -10.43 14.85 -31.18
CA GLN A 20 -9.11 14.60 -31.78
C GLN A 20 -7.95 14.85 -30.79
N GLY A 21 -7.03 13.88 -30.74
CA GLY A 21 -5.91 13.85 -29.81
C GLY A 21 -4.70 14.70 -30.18
N HIS A 22 -3.80 14.89 -29.21
CA HIS A 22 -2.41 15.26 -29.43
C HIS A 22 -1.49 14.70 -28.33
N ALA A 23 -0.51 13.93 -28.79
CA ALA A 23 0.88 13.77 -28.33
C ALA A 23 1.24 14.08 -26.87
N PHE A 24 1.77 13.06 -26.20
CA PHE A 24 2.64 13.20 -25.04
C PHE A 24 3.96 13.81 -25.47
N ASP A 25 4.25 15.01 -25.01
CA ASP A 25 5.63 15.48 -24.84
C ASP A 25 5.73 16.50 -23.70
N GLU A 26 6.87 16.44 -23.03
CA GLU A 26 7.43 17.34 -22.00
C GLU A 26 6.84 17.33 -20.57
N ALA A 27 7.67 16.81 -19.65
CA ALA A 27 7.52 16.89 -18.20
C ALA A 27 7.62 18.36 -17.71
N PRO A 28 6.67 18.86 -16.91
CA PRO A 28 6.75 20.21 -16.39
C PRO A 28 7.65 20.26 -15.15
N ALA A 29 8.54 21.26 -15.13
CA ALA A 29 9.25 21.69 -13.93
C ALA A 29 8.22 22.07 -12.84
N MET A 30 8.27 21.37 -11.69
CA MET A 30 7.44 21.72 -10.54
C MET A 30 8.12 22.81 -9.70
N ASP A 31 7.64 24.03 -9.84
CA ASP A 31 7.91 25.12 -8.89
C ASP A 31 6.91 25.05 -7.73
N PHE A 32 7.41 24.68 -6.54
CA PHE A 32 6.67 24.80 -5.29
C PHE A 32 6.96 26.16 -4.65
N ILE A 33 5.97 27.07 -4.64
CA ILE A 33 5.97 28.23 -3.73
C ILE A 33 4.78 28.08 -2.79
N GLY A 34 5.05 27.52 -1.61
CA GLY A 34 4.23 27.63 -0.41
C GLY A 34 5.10 28.25 0.69
N LYS A 35 4.63 29.35 1.29
CA LYS A 35 5.35 30.19 2.25
C LYS A 35 5.77 29.42 3.52
N GLU A 36 7.07 29.36 3.79
CA GLU A 36 7.68 29.23 5.13
C GLU A 36 9.09 29.88 5.08
N ASP A 37 9.52 30.51 6.18
CA ASP A 37 10.64 31.47 6.26
C ASP A 37 12.04 30.92 5.88
N PRO A 38 12.98 31.78 5.42
CA PRO A 38 14.15 31.36 4.65
C PRO A 38 15.40 31.24 5.54
N SER A 39 15.70 30.01 5.95
CA SER A 39 17.10 29.55 6.02
C SER A 39 17.26 28.42 5.00
N THR A 40 17.17 28.77 3.72
CA THR A 40 17.48 27.83 2.64
C THR A 40 18.98 27.56 2.68
N GLU A 41 19.36 26.47 3.36
CA GLU A 41 20.68 25.86 3.22
C GLU A 41 20.86 25.42 1.77
N HIS A 42 21.24 26.33 0.89
CA HIS A 42 21.53 26.00 -0.50
C HIS A 42 22.85 25.23 -0.58
N LEU A 43 22.83 24.09 -1.27
CA LEU A 43 24.05 23.36 -1.60
C LEU A 43 25.01 24.27 -2.37
N SER A 44 26.29 24.19 -2.02
CA SER A 44 27.33 24.93 -2.73
C SER A 44 27.30 24.59 -4.24
N PRO A 45 27.40 25.59 -5.15
CA PRO A 45 27.43 25.35 -6.58
C PRO A 45 28.51 24.34 -7.02
N THR A 46 29.63 24.28 -6.29
CA THR A 46 30.71 23.31 -6.53
C THR A 46 30.27 21.88 -6.25
N LEU A 47 29.51 21.67 -5.18
CA LEU A 47 28.99 20.35 -4.81
C LEU A 47 27.91 19.91 -5.79
N THR A 48 26.99 20.80 -6.17
CA THR A 48 25.99 20.53 -7.21
C THR A 48 26.65 20.13 -8.52
N ARG A 49 27.69 20.85 -8.95
CA ARG A 49 28.45 20.51 -10.16
C ARG A 49 29.18 19.18 -10.05
N LEU A 50 29.72 18.83 -8.87
CA LEU A 50 30.33 17.52 -8.64
C LEU A 50 29.30 16.39 -8.77
N LEU A 51 28.10 16.57 -8.20
CA LEU A 51 27.01 15.60 -8.34
C LEU A 51 26.58 15.44 -9.81
N ASP A 52 26.52 16.53 -10.58
CA ASP A 52 26.22 16.47 -12.01
C ASP A 52 27.31 15.73 -12.80
N ILE A 53 28.58 15.92 -12.44
CA ILE A 53 29.69 15.16 -13.01
C ILE A 53 29.54 13.67 -12.70
N LEU A 54 29.17 13.28 -11.47
CA LEU A 54 28.92 11.88 -11.12
C LEU A 54 27.80 11.26 -11.96
N VAL A 55 26.71 12.00 -12.19
CA VAL A 55 25.61 11.56 -13.06
C VAL A 55 26.09 11.32 -14.49
N ASN A 56 26.89 12.25 -15.04
CA ASN A 56 27.45 12.12 -16.40
C ASN A 56 28.45 10.97 -16.51
N LEU A 57 29.28 10.76 -15.49
CA LEU A 57 30.23 9.64 -15.43
C LEU A 57 29.51 8.29 -15.38
N ALA A 58 28.40 8.19 -14.64
CA ALA A 58 27.56 6.99 -14.60
C ALA A 58 27.09 6.55 -16.00
N GLN A 59 26.86 7.49 -16.91
CA GLN A 59 26.43 7.24 -18.30
C GLN A 59 27.59 7.03 -19.28
N THR A 60 28.80 7.46 -18.92
CA THR A 60 29.99 7.34 -19.77
C THR A 60 30.58 5.93 -19.69
N GLY A 61 30.64 5.35 -18.48
CA GLY A 61 31.18 4.02 -18.24
C GLY A 61 32.71 3.94 -18.32
N PRO A 62 33.33 2.85 -17.81
CA PRO A 62 34.74 2.58 -18.05
C PRO A 62 35.00 2.42 -19.55
N ALA A 63 36.20 2.80 -20.00
CA ALA A 63 36.62 2.69 -21.40
C ALA A 63 36.75 1.21 -21.83
N GLY A 64 35.63 0.54 -22.08
CA GLY A 64 35.58 -0.81 -22.60
C GLY A 64 35.92 -0.83 -24.09
N ASN A 65 36.93 -1.63 -24.45
CA ASN A 65 37.45 -1.86 -25.81
C ASN A 65 36.38 -1.64 -26.90
N ARG A 66 36.53 -0.54 -27.65
CA ARG A 66 35.91 -0.39 -28.96
C ARG A 66 36.38 -1.58 -29.80
N THR A 67 35.61 -2.66 -29.86
CA THR A 67 35.75 -3.67 -30.91
C THR A 67 35.19 -3.05 -32.18
N SER A 68 35.98 -2.14 -32.75
CA SER A 68 35.79 -1.66 -34.11
C SER A 68 35.97 -2.85 -35.05
N LYS A 69 34.88 -3.54 -35.36
CA LYS A 69 34.76 -4.34 -36.58
C LYS A 69 34.67 -3.36 -37.76
N ASN A 70 35.81 -2.78 -38.14
CA ASN A 70 35.98 -2.22 -39.48
C ASN A 70 36.87 -3.18 -40.26
N SER A 71 36.21 -4.01 -41.07
CA SER A 71 36.87 -4.81 -42.09
C SER A 71 37.59 -3.90 -43.09
N HIS A 72 38.85 -4.22 -43.32
CA HIS A 72 39.75 -3.61 -44.28
C HIS A 72 39.19 -3.48 -45.69
N THR A 73 39.49 -2.35 -46.33
CA THR A 73 40.00 -2.33 -47.71
C THR A 73 41.08 -1.25 -47.83
N LYS A 74 42.31 -1.67 -48.17
CA LYS A 74 43.49 -0.83 -48.44
C LYS A 74 43.41 -0.21 -49.84
N ALA A 75 43.82 1.06 -49.96
CA ALA A 75 44.64 1.63 -51.04
C ALA A 75 45.18 2.99 -50.55
N SER A 76 46.45 3.10 -50.17
CA SER A 76 47.59 3.57 -51.00
C SER A 76 47.49 5.02 -51.49
N GLY A 77 48.37 5.91 -50.99
CA GLY A 77 48.58 7.27 -51.49
C GLY A 77 49.32 8.19 -50.51
N HIS A 78 50.34 8.90 -50.98
CA HIS A 78 51.43 9.55 -50.24
C HIS A 78 51.14 10.89 -49.52
N SER A 79 51.93 11.12 -48.46
CA SER A 79 52.61 12.37 -48.02
C SER A 79 51.82 13.63 -47.64
N ILE A 80 52.03 14.14 -46.42
CA ILE A 80 52.83 15.34 -46.08
C ILE A 80 52.64 15.65 -44.59
N SER A 81 53.76 15.86 -43.90
CA SER A 81 53.86 16.28 -42.49
C SER A 81 53.44 17.74 -42.28
N GLN A 82 52.66 18.03 -41.24
CA GLN A 82 52.68 19.33 -40.56
C GLN A 82 52.16 19.24 -39.12
N THR A 83 52.98 19.77 -38.22
CA THR A 83 52.75 20.03 -36.79
C THR A 83 51.69 21.12 -36.58
N SER A 84 50.77 20.93 -35.62
CA SER A 84 50.16 22.06 -34.89
C SER A 84 49.43 21.57 -33.64
N THR A 85 49.89 22.06 -32.51
CA THR A 85 49.36 21.93 -31.15
C THR A 85 48.09 22.76 -30.94
N THR A 86 47.27 22.28 -30.00
CA THR A 86 46.34 23.03 -29.12
C THR A 86 44.98 23.47 -29.69
N ASP A 87 43.98 23.27 -28.83
CA ASP A 87 42.62 23.85 -28.83
C ASP A 87 41.61 23.39 -29.87
N ARG A 88 41.04 22.21 -29.62
CA ARG A 88 39.58 22.02 -29.74
C ARG A 88 39.06 21.12 -28.61
N LEU A 89 38.92 21.69 -27.41
CA LEU A 89 38.05 21.17 -26.37
C LEU A 89 36.59 21.38 -26.82
N GLY A 90 36.19 20.62 -27.83
CA GLY A 90 34.91 20.71 -28.50
C GLY A 90 34.51 19.34 -29.03
N ASP A 91 34.84 18.28 -28.28
CA ASP A 91 34.24 16.97 -28.52
C ASP A 91 32.80 17.06 -28.05
N LYS A 92 31.96 17.30 -29.05
CA LYS A 92 30.55 17.00 -29.12
C LYS A 92 30.32 15.67 -28.39
N TRP A 93 29.92 15.77 -27.13
CA TRP A 93 29.49 14.65 -26.31
C TRP A 93 28.48 13.91 -27.16
N GLU A 94 28.84 12.73 -27.65
CA GLU A 94 27.88 11.88 -28.35
C GLU A 94 26.68 11.80 -27.41
N GLN A 95 25.54 12.28 -27.89
CA GLN A 95 24.28 12.33 -27.17
C GLN A 95 23.89 10.88 -26.91
N GLY A 96 24.50 10.32 -25.87
CA GLY A 96 24.42 8.92 -25.52
C GLY A 96 22.99 8.61 -25.16
N ASN A 97 22.62 7.34 -25.30
CA ASN A 97 21.29 6.82 -25.03
C ASN A 97 20.83 6.94 -23.54
N ASN A 98 21.40 7.88 -22.76
CA ASN A 98 21.16 8.12 -21.32
C ASN A 98 21.22 6.85 -20.44
N LYS A 99 21.82 5.78 -20.98
CA LYS A 99 21.93 4.48 -20.37
C LYS A 99 23.13 4.46 -19.44
N VAL A 100 22.90 4.03 -18.20
CA VAL A 100 23.98 3.87 -17.23
C VAL A 100 24.89 2.73 -17.68
N LYS A 101 26.19 3.01 -17.65
CA LYS A 101 27.27 2.07 -18.00
C LYS A 101 28.20 1.78 -16.83
N ASP A 102 28.14 2.60 -15.78
CA ASP A 102 28.93 2.44 -14.56
C ASP A 102 28.03 2.30 -13.34
N LEU A 103 28.04 1.11 -12.72
CA LEU A 103 27.28 0.87 -11.50
C LEU A 103 27.96 1.48 -10.26
N GLU A 104 29.28 1.68 -10.27
CA GLU A 104 30.03 2.23 -9.14
C GLU A 104 29.63 3.68 -8.88
N ALA A 105 29.36 4.45 -9.94
CA ALA A 105 28.84 5.81 -9.82
C ALA A 105 27.43 5.85 -9.16
N VAL A 106 26.57 4.88 -9.47
CA VAL A 106 25.24 4.76 -8.84
C VAL A 106 25.37 4.32 -7.37
N GLN A 107 26.28 3.40 -7.07
CA GLN A 107 26.61 3.01 -5.70
C GLN A 107 27.17 4.19 -4.89
N MET A 108 28.02 5.03 -5.49
CA MET A 108 28.54 6.22 -4.83
C MET A 108 27.43 7.21 -4.49
N LEU A 109 26.48 7.47 -5.40
CA LEU A 109 25.31 8.31 -5.11
C LEU A 109 24.45 7.72 -3.99
N GLN A 110 24.21 6.41 -4.01
CA GLN A 110 23.51 5.70 -2.94
C GLN A 110 24.22 5.86 -1.59
N ASP A 111 25.54 5.71 -1.56
CA ASP A 111 26.37 5.87 -0.36
C ASP A 111 26.33 7.29 0.19
N ILE A 112 26.42 8.30 -0.69
CA ILE A 112 26.30 9.71 -0.31
C ILE A 112 24.93 9.94 0.31
N PHE A 113 23.85 9.45 -0.32
CA PHE A 113 22.49 9.62 0.20
C PHE A 113 22.33 9.02 1.62
N LEU A 114 22.83 7.80 1.83
CA LEU A 114 22.68 7.10 3.11
C LEU A 114 23.57 7.66 4.22
N LYS A 115 24.74 8.20 3.87
CA LYS A 115 25.73 8.72 4.84
C LYS A 115 25.62 10.23 5.08
N ALA A 116 24.91 10.97 4.23
CA ALA A 116 24.77 12.42 4.36
C ALA A 116 23.93 12.81 5.58
N GLU A 117 24.48 13.72 6.39
CA GLU A 117 23.75 14.36 7.50
C GLU A 117 22.87 15.53 7.01
N SER A 118 23.25 16.16 5.89
CA SER A 118 22.50 17.26 5.29
C SER A 118 21.26 16.76 4.54
N ARG A 119 20.08 17.19 4.99
CA ARG A 119 18.79 16.88 4.33
C ARG A 119 18.72 17.41 2.91
N VAL A 120 19.34 18.56 2.65
CA VAL A 120 19.39 19.17 1.32
C VAL A 120 20.25 18.32 0.39
N LEU A 121 21.40 17.82 0.85
CA LEU A 121 22.24 16.89 0.09
C LEU A 121 21.49 15.58 -0.21
N GLN A 122 20.79 15.02 0.78
CA GLN A 122 19.96 13.82 0.58
C GLN A 122 18.91 14.05 -0.52
N ALA A 123 18.18 15.16 -0.48
CA ALA A 123 17.19 15.50 -1.49
C ALA A 123 17.80 15.61 -2.90
N GLU A 124 18.91 16.32 -3.02
CA GLU A 124 19.57 16.60 -4.30
C GLU A 124 20.17 15.35 -4.94
N VAL A 125 20.70 14.45 -4.11
CA VAL A 125 21.21 13.14 -4.55
C VAL A 125 20.06 12.22 -4.94
N LEU A 126 19.00 12.13 -4.15
CA LEU A 126 17.84 11.29 -4.46
C LEU A 126 17.15 11.72 -5.75
N ASN A 127 16.99 13.02 -5.99
CA ASN A 127 16.46 13.57 -7.23
C ASN A 127 17.33 13.18 -8.45
N ARG A 128 18.65 13.23 -8.31
CA ARG A 128 19.58 12.77 -9.36
C ARG A 128 19.50 11.28 -9.60
N MET A 129 19.43 10.49 -8.54
CA MET A 129 19.23 9.04 -8.65
C MET A 129 17.92 8.75 -9.40
N PHE A 130 16.82 9.40 -9.04
CA PHE A 130 15.56 9.23 -9.76
C PHE A 130 15.65 9.67 -11.22
N LYS A 131 16.33 10.79 -11.53
CA LYS A 131 16.58 11.23 -12.91
C LYS A 131 17.40 10.20 -13.70
N ILE A 132 18.41 9.59 -13.09
CA ILE A 132 19.17 8.49 -13.71
C ILE A 132 18.26 7.29 -13.99
N PHE A 133 17.40 6.93 -13.03
CA PHE A 133 16.53 5.75 -13.17
C PHE A 133 15.45 5.95 -14.25
N SER A 134 14.98 7.20 -14.40
CA SER A 134 13.97 7.58 -15.37
C SER A 134 14.51 7.97 -16.74
N SER A 135 15.82 8.19 -16.90
CA SER A 135 16.40 8.63 -18.17
C SER A 135 16.46 7.54 -19.25
N HIS A 136 16.37 6.26 -18.86
CA HIS A 136 16.28 5.13 -19.78
C HIS A 136 15.65 3.92 -19.07
N ILE A 137 14.73 3.21 -19.73
CA ILE A 137 13.96 2.10 -19.13
C ILE A 137 14.83 0.98 -18.56
N GLU A 138 15.96 0.67 -19.22
CA GLU A 138 16.89 -0.37 -18.75
C GLU A 138 17.69 0.05 -17.50
N ASN A 139 17.72 1.33 -17.14
CA ASN A 139 18.48 1.79 -15.96
C ASN A 139 17.87 1.23 -14.67
N TYR A 140 16.56 1.03 -14.62
CA TYR A 140 15.91 0.46 -13.44
C TYR A 140 16.40 -0.96 -13.13
N LYS A 141 16.73 -1.75 -14.16
CA LYS A 141 17.29 -3.11 -13.97
C LYS A 141 18.63 -3.09 -13.22
N LEU A 142 19.42 -2.03 -13.40
CA LEU A 142 20.68 -1.85 -12.67
C LEU A 142 20.41 -1.49 -11.20
N CYS A 143 19.38 -0.70 -10.92
CA CYS A 143 18.92 -0.40 -9.55
C CYS A 143 18.49 -1.68 -8.83
N GLN A 144 17.82 -2.59 -9.54
CA GLN A 144 17.43 -3.90 -8.99
C GLN A 144 18.65 -4.77 -8.66
N GLN A 145 19.67 -4.78 -9.53
CA GLN A 145 20.93 -5.51 -9.27
C GLN A 145 21.63 -4.98 -8.02
N LEU A 146 21.64 -3.66 -7.83
CA LEU A 146 22.24 -3.01 -6.67
C LEU A 146 21.35 -3.02 -5.42
N ARG A 147 20.11 -3.52 -5.54
CA ARG A 147 19.07 -3.42 -4.50
C ARG A 147 18.96 -2.00 -3.94
N THR A 148 19.06 -0.99 -4.81
CA THR A 148 19.11 0.40 -4.38
C THR A 148 17.81 0.80 -3.70
N VAL A 149 16.68 0.62 -4.38
CA VAL A 149 15.36 1.02 -3.87
C VAL A 149 14.96 0.22 -2.61
N PRO A 150 15.14 -1.12 -2.53
CA PRO A 150 14.97 -1.86 -1.28
C PRO A 150 15.75 -1.27 -0.08
N LEU A 151 17.01 -0.88 -0.28
CA LEU A 151 17.83 -0.28 0.78
C LEU A 151 17.31 1.10 1.21
N LEU A 152 16.87 1.92 0.25
CA LEU A 152 16.23 3.20 0.54
C LEU A 152 14.96 3.00 1.38
N ILE A 153 14.11 2.01 1.02
CA ILE A 153 12.88 1.68 1.74
C ILE A 153 13.18 1.32 3.20
N LEU A 154 14.14 0.43 3.45
CA LEU A 154 14.47 0.00 4.82
C LEU A 154 14.97 1.15 5.72
N ASN A 155 15.38 2.28 5.15
CA ASN A 155 15.81 3.47 5.89
C ASN A 155 14.77 4.61 5.86
N MET A 156 13.60 4.43 5.23
CA MET A 156 12.60 5.48 5.04
C MET A 156 12.15 6.17 6.33
N ALA A 157 12.10 5.42 7.44
CA ALA A 157 11.73 5.96 8.75
C ALA A 157 12.64 7.11 9.22
N GLY A 158 13.91 7.12 8.78
CA GLY A 158 14.88 8.18 9.12
C GLY A 158 14.87 9.39 8.18
N PHE A 159 14.09 9.34 7.09
CA PHE A 159 14.03 10.40 6.08
C PHE A 159 12.83 11.33 6.28
N PRO A 160 12.92 12.62 5.88
CA PRO A 160 11.76 13.51 5.82
C PRO A 160 10.69 12.98 4.86
N SER A 161 9.42 13.36 5.09
CA SER A 161 8.27 12.94 4.27
C SER A 161 8.48 13.19 2.77
N ALA A 162 9.03 14.35 2.40
CA ALA A 162 9.31 14.68 1.01
C ALA A 162 10.24 13.66 0.31
N LEU A 163 11.20 13.07 1.03
CA LEU A 163 12.08 12.03 0.48
C LEU A 163 11.38 10.67 0.43
N GLN A 164 10.55 10.37 1.41
CA GLN A 164 9.72 9.16 1.42
C GLN A 164 8.80 9.13 0.18
N ASP A 165 8.20 10.28 -0.16
CA ASP A 165 7.35 10.43 -1.35
C ASP A 165 8.14 10.22 -2.65
N ILE A 166 9.38 10.72 -2.74
CA ILE A 166 10.23 10.50 -3.91
C ILE A 166 10.58 9.01 -4.04
N ILE A 167 10.88 8.32 -2.93
CA ILE A 167 11.14 6.88 -2.95
C ILE A 167 9.92 6.12 -3.50
N LEU A 168 8.71 6.43 -3.03
CA LEU A 168 7.50 5.79 -3.56
C LEU A 168 7.19 6.18 -5.02
N LYS A 169 7.54 7.40 -5.45
CA LYS A 169 7.47 7.80 -6.87
C LYS A 169 8.43 6.99 -7.75
N ILE A 170 9.60 6.61 -7.23
CA ILE A 170 10.51 5.70 -7.95
C ILE A 170 9.83 4.33 -8.17
N LEU A 171 9.15 3.79 -7.16
CA LEU A 171 8.40 2.54 -7.32
C LEU A 171 7.21 2.71 -8.28
N GLU A 172 6.51 3.84 -8.21
CA GLU A 172 5.41 4.14 -9.14
C GLU A 172 5.91 4.17 -10.59
N TYR A 173 7.05 4.81 -10.86
CA TYR A 173 7.70 4.77 -12.18
C TYR A 173 8.06 3.35 -12.60
N ALA A 174 8.60 2.54 -11.69
CA ALA A 174 8.96 1.15 -11.94
C ALA A 174 7.75 0.29 -12.39
N VAL A 175 6.61 0.51 -11.73
CA VAL A 175 5.37 -0.22 -12.01
C VAL A 175 4.70 0.29 -13.29
N THR A 176 4.62 1.60 -13.48
CA THR A 176 3.78 2.21 -14.53
C THR A 176 4.49 2.41 -15.86
N VAL A 177 5.77 2.82 -15.83
CA VAL A 177 6.54 3.16 -17.04
C VAL A 177 7.47 2.02 -17.43
N VAL A 178 8.21 1.47 -16.46
CA VAL A 178 9.12 0.35 -16.72
C VAL A 178 8.35 -0.96 -16.91
N ASN A 179 7.12 -1.05 -16.38
CA ASN A 179 6.29 -2.24 -16.39
C ASN A 179 7.01 -3.46 -15.79
N CYS A 180 7.75 -3.24 -14.70
CA CYS A 180 8.37 -4.32 -13.92
C CYS A 180 7.58 -4.56 -12.63
N VAL A 181 7.65 -5.79 -12.12
CA VAL A 181 7.07 -6.16 -10.82
C VAL A 181 8.17 -6.02 -9.75
N PRO A 182 8.12 -5.01 -8.87
CA PRO A 182 9.20 -4.73 -7.92
C PRO A 182 9.04 -5.56 -6.63
N GLU A 183 9.09 -6.89 -6.74
CA GLU A 183 8.80 -7.81 -5.62
C GLU A 183 9.68 -7.56 -4.38
N GLN A 184 10.97 -7.25 -4.57
CA GLN A 184 11.92 -7.01 -3.48
C GLN A 184 11.63 -5.69 -2.75
N GLU A 185 11.22 -4.66 -3.48
CA GLU A 185 10.80 -3.38 -2.95
C GLU A 185 9.49 -3.52 -2.16
N LEU A 186 8.52 -4.26 -2.70
CA LEU A 186 7.25 -4.53 -2.02
C LEU A 186 7.44 -5.36 -0.74
N LEU A 187 8.35 -6.34 -0.78
CA LEU A 187 8.77 -7.07 0.42
C LEU A 187 9.41 -6.13 1.45
N SER A 188 10.28 -5.22 1.02
CA SER A 188 10.92 -4.25 1.92
C SER A 188 9.91 -3.31 2.58
N LEU A 189 8.88 -2.87 1.85
CA LEU A 189 7.76 -2.10 2.41
C LEU A 189 6.95 -2.92 3.42
N CYS A 190 6.69 -4.19 3.11
CA CYS A 190 6.02 -5.12 4.02
C CYS A 190 6.81 -5.31 5.33
N CYS A 191 8.13 -5.48 5.25
CA CYS A 191 9.00 -5.56 6.42
C CYS A 191 9.01 -4.25 7.22
N LEU A 192 9.04 -3.10 6.54
CA LEU A 192 9.03 -1.80 7.19
C LEU A 192 7.72 -1.54 7.97
N LEU A 193 6.57 -2.01 7.48
CA LEU A 193 5.28 -1.89 8.18
C LEU A 193 5.27 -2.59 9.55
N GLN A 194 6.06 -3.64 9.71
CA GLN A 194 6.18 -4.40 10.96
C GLN A 194 7.10 -3.72 11.99
N GLN A 195 7.88 -2.73 11.56
CA GLN A 195 8.79 -1.98 12.43
C GLN A 195 8.05 -0.87 13.22
N PRO A 196 8.62 -0.37 14.33
CA PRO A 196 8.08 0.77 15.07
C PRO A 196 8.32 2.09 14.32
N ILE A 197 7.57 2.30 13.24
CA ILE A 197 7.60 3.52 12.42
C ILE A 197 6.40 4.43 12.72
N ALA A 198 6.54 5.70 12.36
CA ALA A 198 5.50 6.72 12.51
C ALA A 198 4.21 6.33 11.75
N SER A 199 3.05 6.71 12.31
CA SER A 199 1.73 6.38 11.75
C SER A 199 1.51 6.96 10.35
N GLU A 200 2.09 8.13 10.09
CA GLU A 200 2.07 8.84 8.82
C GLU A 200 2.76 8.01 7.73
N LEU A 201 3.92 7.42 8.05
CA LEU A 201 4.63 6.55 7.12
C LEU A 201 3.85 5.25 6.86
N LYS A 202 3.21 4.66 7.89
CA LYS A 202 2.32 3.50 7.69
C LYS A 202 1.16 3.84 6.76
N LEU A 203 0.54 5.00 6.95
CA LEU A 203 -0.54 5.51 6.08
C LEU A 203 -0.07 5.62 4.63
N THR A 204 1.10 6.23 4.39
CA THR A 204 1.65 6.39 3.04
C THR A 204 1.93 5.03 2.38
N ILE A 205 2.53 4.08 3.11
CA ILE A 205 2.80 2.74 2.58
C ILE A 205 1.51 1.98 2.25
N LEU A 206 0.52 1.99 3.15
CA LEU A 206 -0.77 1.33 2.92
C LEU A 206 -1.53 1.97 1.75
N SER A 207 -1.47 3.30 1.63
CA SER A 207 -2.05 4.04 0.50
C SER A 207 -1.41 3.63 -0.82
N PHE A 208 -0.09 3.45 -0.83
CA PHE A 208 0.64 2.94 -2.00
C PHE A 208 0.20 1.52 -2.37
N PHE A 209 0.04 0.61 -1.40
CA PHE A 209 -0.47 -0.73 -1.67
C PHE A 209 -1.90 -0.73 -2.23
N VAL A 210 -2.80 0.08 -1.69
CA VAL A 210 -4.16 0.24 -2.23
C VAL A 210 -4.10 0.76 -3.67
N LYS A 211 -3.24 1.74 -3.96
CA LYS A 211 -3.03 2.26 -5.31
C LYS A 211 -2.56 1.15 -6.27
N LEU A 212 -1.59 0.32 -5.87
CA LEU A 212 -1.13 -0.81 -6.68
C LEU A 212 -2.23 -1.86 -6.93
N LEU A 213 -3.00 -2.21 -5.91
CA LEU A 213 -4.12 -3.16 -6.01
C LEU A 213 -5.24 -2.66 -6.93
N SER A 214 -5.39 -1.33 -7.02
CA SER A 214 -6.33 -0.69 -7.94
C SER A 214 -5.79 -0.60 -9.38
N PHE A 215 -4.47 -0.55 -9.54
CA PHE A 215 -3.81 -0.42 -10.83
C PHE A 215 -3.85 -1.73 -11.63
N ASP A 216 -3.45 -2.85 -11.02
CA ASP A 216 -3.43 -4.15 -11.69
C ASP A 216 -3.71 -5.31 -10.70
N GLN A 217 -4.54 -6.26 -11.13
CA GLN A 217 -4.92 -7.44 -10.36
C GLN A 217 -3.74 -8.37 -10.04
N GLN A 218 -2.67 -8.35 -10.85
CA GLN A 218 -1.47 -9.15 -10.58
C GLN A 218 -0.87 -8.84 -9.19
N TYR A 219 -1.01 -7.60 -8.71
CA TYR A 219 -0.49 -7.19 -7.41
C TYR A 219 -1.22 -7.86 -6.24
N LYS A 220 -2.42 -8.42 -6.42
CA LYS A 220 -3.07 -9.24 -5.38
C LYS A 220 -2.28 -10.51 -5.09
N LYS A 221 -1.72 -11.14 -6.13
CA LYS A 221 -0.84 -12.30 -6.00
C LYS A 221 0.48 -11.88 -5.37
N VAL A 222 1.12 -10.83 -5.90
CA VAL A 222 2.43 -10.37 -5.44
C VAL A 222 2.38 -9.93 -3.97
N LEU A 223 1.38 -9.11 -3.59
CA LEU A 223 1.25 -8.65 -2.20
C LEU A 223 0.86 -9.77 -1.22
N ARG A 224 0.15 -10.81 -1.68
CA ARG A 224 -0.03 -12.04 -0.90
C ARG A 224 1.29 -12.77 -0.71
N GLU A 225 2.09 -12.93 -1.76
CA GLU A 225 3.36 -13.67 -1.70
C GLU A 225 4.42 -12.98 -0.82
N VAL A 226 4.44 -11.64 -0.79
CA VAL A 226 5.32 -10.89 0.12
C VAL A 226 4.75 -10.73 1.54
N GLY A 227 3.56 -11.26 1.84
CA GLY A 227 3.04 -11.39 3.20
C GLY A 227 2.21 -10.22 3.74
N VAL A 228 1.70 -9.32 2.89
CA VAL A 228 0.96 -8.14 3.38
C VAL A 228 -0.31 -8.55 4.14
N LEU A 229 -1.00 -9.59 3.68
CA LEU A 229 -2.23 -10.06 4.32
C LEU A 229 -1.97 -10.58 5.73
N GLU A 230 -0.90 -11.33 5.91
CA GLU A 230 -0.43 -11.89 7.17
C GLU A 230 -0.04 -10.78 8.14
N VAL A 231 0.69 -9.76 7.68
CA VAL A 231 1.04 -8.59 8.50
C VAL A 231 -0.19 -7.86 9.02
N LEU A 232 -1.21 -7.66 8.18
CA LEU A 232 -2.44 -6.98 8.58
C LEU A 232 -3.24 -7.82 9.58
N LEU A 233 -3.32 -9.14 9.37
CA LEU A 233 -3.97 -10.07 10.31
C LEU A 233 -3.24 -10.14 11.65
N ASP A 234 -1.91 -10.16 11.65
CA ASP A 234 -1.11 -10.22 12.86
C ASP A 234 -1.19 -8.92 13.68
N ASP A 235 -1.28 -7.75 13.03
CA ASP A 235 -1.56 -6.47 13.71
C ASP A 235 -2.94 -6.50 14.40
N LEU A 236 -3.98 -7.04 13.73
CA LEU A 236 -5.30 -7.20 14.33
C LEU A 236 -5.30 -8.18 15.52
N LYS A 237 -4.59 -9.30 15.43
CA LYS A 237 -4.47 -10.28 16.54
C LYS A 237 -3.82 -9.67 17.78
N GLN A 238 -2.91 -8.72 17.58
CA GLN A 238 -2.19 -8.03 18.66
C GLN A 238 -2.92 -6.78 19.17
N HIS A 239 -4.09 -6.46 18.61
CA HIS A 239 -4.86 -5.29 18.98
C HIS A 239 -5.31 -5.38 20.45
N LYS A 240 -5.06 -4.32 21.24
CA LYS A 240 -5.34 -4.29 22.70
C LYS A 240 -6.77 -4.68 23.06
N PHE A 241 -7.73 -4.32 22.20
CA PHE A 241 -9.14 -4.71 22.33
C PHE A 241 -9.33 -6.23 22.55
N LEU A 242 -8.49 -7.10 21.96
CA LEU A 242 -8.62 -8.55 22.07
C LEU A 242 -7.91 -9.16 23.29
N LEU A 243 -6.97 -8.43 23.89
CA LEU A 243 -6.08 -8.92 24.95
C LEU A 243 -6.68 -8.80 26.37
N GLY A 244 -7.82 -8.15 26.51
CA GLY A 244 -8.51 -8.01 27.80
C GLY A 244 -7.81 -7.10 28.82
N PRO A 245 -8.44 -6.79 29.96
CA PRO A 245 -7.89 -5.88 30.98
C PRO A 245 -6.65 -6.41 31.71
N ASP A 246 -6.42 -7.72 31.74
CA ASP A 246 -5.46 -8.36 32.66
C ASP A 246 -4.00 -8.41 32.16
N GLU A 247 -3.72 -8.11 30.89
CA GLU A 247 -2.34 -8.03 30.36
C GLU A 247 -1.70 -6.62 30.48
N HIS A 248 -2.41 -5.65 31.06
CA HIS A 248 -1.90 -4.27 31.23
C HIS A 248 -1.05 -4.07 32.49
N GLY A 249 -0.79 -5.13 33.26
CA GLY A 249 -0.12 -5.09 34.56
C GLY A 249 1.09 -6.00 34.68
N GLY A 250 2.12 -5.84 33.85
CA GLY A 250 3.43 -6.45 34.11
C GLY A 250 4.30 -6.69 32.89
N GLY A 251 5.29 -5.82 32.67
CA GLY A 251 6.50 -6.14 31.91
C GLY A 251 6.36 -6.13 30.38
N ALA A 252 6.50 -4.95 29.78
CA ALA A 252 6.69 -4.76 28.33
C ALA A 252 8.01 -5.34 27.78
N SER A 253 8.60 -6.35 28.43
CA SER A 253 9.91 -6.90 28.11
C SER A 253 9.96 -8.43 28.04
N GLN A 254 8.82 -9.13 28.05
CA GLN A 254 8.84 -10.60 28.00
C GLN A 254 7.68 -11.27 27.25
N LEU A 255 7.20 -10.63 26.19
CA LEU A 255 6.37 -11.27 25.17
C LEU A 255 7.03 -11.16 23.78
N GLU A 256 8.29 -11.57 23.71
CA GLU A 256 8.77 -12.35 22.56
C GLU A 256 8.07 -13.73 22.60
N ARG A 257 6.74 -13.74 22.53
CA ARG A 257 5.97 -14.95 22.32
C ARG A 257 6.15 -15.28 20.86
N LYS A 258 7.30 -15.91 20.56
CA LYS A 258 7.73 -16.49 19.28
C LYS A 258 6.78 -16.08 18.16
N SER A 259 7.09 -14.97 17.48
CA SER A 259 6.62 -14.75 16.12
C SER A 259 6.82 -16.08 15.44
N SER A 260 5.73 -16.80 15.21
CA SER A 260 5.76 -18.10 14.58
C SER A 260 6.60 -17.90 13.35
N SER A 261 7.75 -18.58 13.30
CA SER A 261 8.75 -18.45 12.26
C SER A 261 8.04 -18.71 10.93
N SER A 262 7.56 -17.63 10.33
CA SER A 262 6.82 -17.67 9.09
C SER A 262 7.83 -18.07 8.02
N SER A 263 7.34 -18.65 6.94
CA SER A 263 8.09 -19.10 5.77
C SER A 263 9.09 -18.08 5.19
N PHE A 264 9.12 -16.85 5.69
CA PHE A 264 9.95 -15.71 5.33
C PHE A 264 11.44 -15.84 5.67
N GLN A 265 11.82 -16.54 6.75
CA GLN A 265 13.24 -16.70 7.07
C GLN A 265 14.01 -17.43 5.95
N LYS A 266 13.32 -18.31 5.21
CA LYS A 266 13.90 -19.05 4.08
C LYS A 266 14.22 -18.15 2.86
N HIS A 267 13.58 -17.00 2.72
CA HIS A 267 13.77 -16.11 1.57
C HIS A 267 14.90 -15.09 1.79
N LEU A 268 15.22 -14.77 3.05
CA LEU A 268 16.34 -13.90 3.42
C LEU A 268 17.68 -14.66 3.49
N ASP A 269 17.66 -15.94 3.85
CA ASP A 269 18.89 -16.72 4.07
C ASP A 269 19.56 -17.28 2.79
N ASN A 270 19.01 -17.02 1.59
CA ASN A 270 19.58 -17.55 0.35
C ASN A 270 20.40 -16.50 -0.43
N LYS A 271 21.73 -16.62 -0.26
CA LYS A 271 22.87 -15.96 -0.94
C LYS A 271 23.21 -14.51 -0.56
N ASP A 272 24.34 -14.41 0.16
CA ASP A 272 25.35 -13.35 0.11
C ASP A 272 24.85 -11.90 0.11
N VAL A 273 24.31 -11.42 1.23
CA VAL A 273 24.19 -9.97 1.46
C VAL A 273 24.45 -9.65 2.92
N ILE A 274 25.53 -8.92 3.18
CA ILE A 274 25.74 -8.17 4.42
C ILE A 274 24.68 -7.06 4.42
N ILE A 275 23.48 -7.38 4.91
CA ILE A 275 22.48 -6.37 5.25
C ILE A 275 22.97 -5.78 6.56
N THR A 276 23.65 -4.64 6.49
CA THR A 276 23.87 -3.81 7.67
C THR A 276 22.48 -3.41 8.17
N SER A 277 22.01 -4.07 9.22
CA SER A 277 20.79 -3.66 9.93
C SER A 277 20.86 -2.17 10.20
N PRO A 278 19.78 -1.39 9.96
CA PRO A 278 19.81 0.02 10.29
C PRO A 278 20.09 0.16 11.78
N LYS A 279 20.94 1.13 12.14
CA LYS A 279 21.08 1.59 13.52
C LYS A 279 19.70 2.06 13.97
N LEU A 280 18.97 1.20 14.67
CA LEU A 280 17.76 1.56 15.37
C LEU A 280 18.21 2.54 16.45
N MET A 281 18.06 3.84 16.20
CA MET A 281 18.08 4.79 17.29
C MET A 281 16.85 4.42 18.13
N GLU A 282 17.08 3.87 19.32
CA GLU A 282 16.06 3.65 20.36
C GLU A 282 15.49 5.03 20.77
N SER A 283 14.77 5.66 19.86
CA SER A 283 13.84 6.72 20.21
C SER A 283 12.65 5.99 20.79
N GLY A 284 12.28 6.29 22.03
CA GLY A 284 11.18 5.68 22.78
C GLY A 284 9.77 5.94 22.20
N LEU A 285 9.64 5.88 20.88
CA LEU A 285 8.38 5.91 20.15
C LEU A 285 7.73 4.53 20.32
N GLY A 286 6.62 4.51 21.07
CA GLY A 286 5.82 3.31 21.24
C GLY A 286 5.43 2.69 19.89
N LYS A 287 5.23 1.38 19.86
CA LYS A 287 4.66 0.69 18.70
C LYS A 287 3.34 1.38 18.32
N PHE A 288 3.21 1.80 17.06
CA PHE A 288 1.98 2.38 16.50
C PHE A 288 1.25 1.32 15.67
N PRO A 289 0.27 0.57 16.21
CA PRO A 289 -0.43 -0.47 15.46
C PRO A 289 -1.28 0.14 14.34
N ILE A 290 -1.36 -0.54 13.20
CA ILE A 290 -2.11 -0.06 12.01
C ILE A 290 -3.59 0.09 12.36
N PHE A 291 -4.13 -0.83 13.14
CA PHE A 291 -5.54 -0.87 13.47
C PHE A 291 -5.89 -0.17 14.80
N GLU A 292 -4.95 0.47 15.50
CA GLU A 292 -5.28 1.26 16.71
C GLU A 292 -5.28 2.77 16.47
N VAL A 293 -4.51 3.24 15.48
CA VAL A 293 -4.39 4.67 15.20
C VAL A 293 -5.49 5.11 14.23
N GLU A 294 -6.31 6.08 14.64
CA GLU A 294 -7.49 6.55 13.88
C GLU A 294 -7.17 6.90 12.43
N SER A 295 -6.01 7.53 12.17
CA SER A 295 -5.58 7.91 10.83
C SER A 295 -5.27 6.71 9.92
N THR A 296 -4.89 5.55 10.47
CA THR A 296 -4.48 4.37 9.70
C THR A 296 -5.53 3.27 9.62
N VAL A 297 -6.53 3.25 10.52
CA VAL A 297 -7.54 2.17 10.56
C VAL A 297 -8.28 2.04 9.23
N ALA A 298 -8.77 3.16 8.68
CA ALA A 298 -9.54 3.14 7.44
C ALA A 298 -8.74 2.57 6.26
N ILE A 299 -7.51 3.06 6.06
CA ILE A 299 -6.64 2.59 4.96
C ILE A 299 -6.16 1.15 5.17
N GLY A 300 -5.96 0.73 6.43
CA GLY A 300 -5.66 -0.67 6.77
C GLY A 300 -6.77 -1.63 6.34
N TRP A 301 -8.03 -1.29 6.64
CA TRP A 301 -9.18 -2.06 6.16
C TRP A 301 -9.35 -2.01 4.64
N ASP A 302 -9.13 -0.86 4.01
CA ASP A 302 -9.18 -0.74 2.54
C ASP A 302 -8.12 -1.60 1.85
N CYS A 303 -6.92 -1.66 2.40
CA CYS A 303 -5.85 -2.53 1.92
C CYS A 303 -6.25 -4.01 2.04
N MET A 304 -6.70 -4.44 3.23
CA MET A 304 -7.10 -5.83 3.45
C MET A 304 -8.30 -6.25 2.58
N VAL A 305 -9.32 -5.40 2.46
CA VAL A 305 -10.47 -5.65 1.58
C VAL A 305 -10.02 -5.73 0.12
N SER A 306 -9.15 -4.83 -0.32
CA SER A 306 -8.64 -4.84 -1.71
C SER A 306 -7.82 -6.09 -2.03
N LEU A 307 -7.10 -6.64 -1.05
CA LEU A 307 -6.38 -7.91 -1.19
C LEU A 307 -7.35 -9.09 -1.35
N VAL A 308 -8.41 -9.16 -0.55
CA VAL A 308 -9.32 -10.32 -0.49
C VAL A 308 -10.38 -10.30 -1.60
N LYS A 309 -10.86 -9.11 -1.96
CA LYS A 309 -11.92 -8.92 -2.96
C LYS A 309 -11.51 -9.50 -4.31
N LYS A 310 -12.38 -10.27 -4.96
CA LYS A 310 -12.19 -10.94 -6.26
C LYS A 310 -10.85 -11.69 -6.38
N ALA A 311 -10.40 -12.35 -5.31
CA ALA A 311 -9.14 -13.07 -5.29
C ALA A 311 -9.24 -14.36 -4.46
N GLU A 312 -9.69 -15.44 -5.10
CA GLU A 312 -9.93 -16.75 -4.47
C GLU A 312 -8.72 -17.25 -3.65
N ALA A 313 -7.50 -17.15 -4.18
CA ALA A 313 -6.30 -17.55 -3.45
C ALA A 313 -6.03 -16.70 -2.20
N ASN A 314 -6.38 -15.41 -2.22
CA ASN A 314 -6.24 -14.54 -1.04
C ASN A 314 -7.35 -14.83 -0.02
N GLN A 315 -8.57 -15.11 -0.48
CA GLN A 315 -9.67 -15.54 0.39
C GLN A 315 -9.35 -16.88 1.07
N ALA A 316 -8.79 -17.84 0.33
CA ALA A 316 -8.33 -19.10 0.88
C ALA A 316 -7.20 -18.91 1.91
N ALA A 317 -6.23 -18.03 1.62
CA ALA A 317 -5.16 -17.68 2.57
C ALA A 317 -5.72 -17.03 3.84
N PHE A 318 -6.68 -16.10 3.71
CA PHE A 318 -7.37 -15.46 4.83
C PHE A 318 -8.07 -16.49 5.72
N ARG A 319 -8.83 -17.43 5.13
CA ARG A 319 -9.48 -18.54 5.86
C ARG A 319 -8.46 -19.42 6.57
N SER A 320 -7.41 -19.84 5.86
CA SER A 320 -6.35 -20.69 6.40
C SER A 320 -5.60 -20.05 7.58
N ALA A 321 -5.60 -18.72 7.67
CA ALA A 321 -4.97 -17.96 8.74
C ALA A 321 -5.90 -17.66 9.93
N ASN A 322 -7.07 -18.31 10.01
CA ASN A 322 -8.14 -18.03 10.98
C ASN A 322 -8.61 -16.57 10.92
N GLY A 323 -8.66 -16.00 9.71
CA GLY A 323 -9.02 -14.60 9.50
C GLY A 323 -10.42 -14.27 10.01
N LEU A 324 -11.40 -15.18 9.85
CA LEU A 324 -12.77 -14.98 10.33
C LEU A 324 -12.78 -14.73 11.85
N THR A 325 -12.21 -15.64 12.63
CA THR A 325 -12.18 -15.54 14.10
C THR A 325 -11.38 -14.33 14.57
N THR A 326 -10.34 -13.95 13.83
CA THR A 326 -9.56 -12.72 14.08
C THR A 326 -10.39 -11.45 13.91
N VAL A 327 -11.19 -11.34 12.83
CA VAL A 327 -11.92 -10.09 12.51
C VAL A 327 -13.29 -9.99 13.19
N LEU A 328 -13.92 -11.11 13.55
CA LEU A 328 -15.30 -11.14 14.06
C LEU A 328 -15.51 -10.29 15.33
N PRO A 329 -14.62 -10.30 16.35
CA PRO A 329 -14.76 -9.47 17.55
C PRO A 329 -14.86 -7.97 17.25
N PHE A 330 -14.25 -7.51 16.16
CA PHE A 330 -14.26 -6.11 15.79
C PHE A 330 -15.61 -5.59 15.28
N LEU A 331 -16.62 -6.47 15.11
CA LEU A 331 -18.01 -6.06 14.83
C LEU A 331 -18.57 -5.11 15.89
N VAL A 332 -18.12 -5.21 17.15
CA VAL A 332 -18.60 -4.33 18.21
C VAL A 332 -18.06 -2.90 18.10
N SER A 333 -16.96 -2.69 17.39
CA SER A 333 -16.31 -1.37 17.28
C SER A 333 -16.79 -0.61 16.06
N ASN A 334 -17.31 0.61 16.26
CA ASN A 334 -17.83 1.47 15.19
C ASN A 334 -16.79 1.76 14.10
N VAL A 335 -15.51 1.90 14.49
CA VAL A 335 -14.42 2.25 13.57
C VAL A 335 -14.04 1.05 12.68
N HIS A 336 -14.14 -0.17 13.19
CA HIS A 336 -13.70 -1.38 12.48
C HIS A 336 -14.82 -2.12 11.78
N ARG A 337 -16.04 -2.07 12.33
CA ARG A 337 -17.22 -2.80 11.84
C ARG A 337 -17.43 -2.67 10.33
N PRO A 338 -17.31 -1.49 9.68
CA PRO A 338 -17.45 -1.40 8.23
C PRO A 338 -16.45 -2.26 7.46
N GLY A 339 -15.20 -2.33 7.93
CA GLY A 339 -14.15 -3.15 7.33
C GLY A 339 -14.43 -4.66 7.47
N VAL A 340 -14.83 -5.09 8.67
CA VAL A 340 -15.21 -6.49 8.94
C VAL A 340 -16.37 -6.94 8.04
N LEU A 341 -17.44 -6.14 8.00
CA LEU A 341 -18.63 -6.44 7.19
C LEU A 341 -18.32 -6.49 5.69
N ARG A 342 -17.41 -5.63 5.20
CA ARG A 342 -16.93 -5.69 3.80
C ARG A 342 -16.16 -6.97 3.52
N ILE A 343 -15.28 -7.41 4.42
CA ILE A 343 -14.55 -8.68 4.26
C ILE A 343 -15.53 -9.86 4.20
N LEU A 344 -16.45 -9.97 5.16
CA LEU A 344 -17.44 -11.06 5.20
C LEU A 344 -18.33 -11.06 3.96
N SER A 345 -18.78 -9.88 3.51
CA SER A 345 -19.53 -9.77 2.27
C SER A 345 -18.72 -10.25 1.07
N CYS A 346 -17.42 -9.91 0.96
CA CYS A 346 -16.58 -10.38 -0.14
C CYS A 346 -16.45 -11.91 -0.10
N LEU A 347 -16.13 -12.48 1.06
CA LEU A 347 -15.90 -13.92 1.23
C LEU A 347 -17.12 -14.75 0.84
N ILE A 348 -18.34 -14.30 1.20
CA ILE A 348 -19.57 -15.06 0.97
C ILE A 348 -20.16 -14.78 -0.42
N THR A 349 -20.16 -13.54 -0.89
CA THR A 349 -20.88 -13.20 -2.14
C THR A 349 -20.09 -13.47 -3.42
N GLU A 350 -18.76 -13.51 -3.36
CA GLU A 350 -17.92 -13.67 -4.55
C GLU A 350 -17.78 -15.14 -5.00
N ASP A 351 -18.01 -16.10 -4.09
CA ASP A 351 -18.21 -17.52 -4.43
C ASP A 351 -19.67 -17.93 -4.18
N ALA A 352 -20.53 -17.56 -5.12
CA ALA A 352 -21.97 -17.84 -5.05
C ALA A 352 -22.34 -19.33 -5.19
N MET A 353 -21.37 -20.19 -5.52
CA MET A 353 -21.59 -21.63 -5.64
C MET A 353 -21.49 -22.34 -4.28
N GLN A 354 -20.83 -21.72 -3.30
CA GLN A 354 -20.69 -22.23 -1.93
C GLN A 354 -21.64 -21.53 -0.96
N GLY A 355 -22.07 -22.28 0.06
CA GLY A 355 -22.97 -21.78 1.10
C GLY A 355 -22.28 -21.06 2.27
N HIS A 356 -20.95 -21.17 2.38
CA HIS A 356 -20.13 -20.53 3.43
C HIS A 356 -20.66 -20.72 4.86
N PRO A 357 -20.83 -21.97 5.33
CA PRO A 357 -21.45 -22.28 6.62
C PRO A 357 -20.70 -21.71 7.83
N GLU A 358 -19.39 -21.54 7.72
CA GLU A 358 -18.58 -20.98 8.80
C GLU A 358 -18.83 -19.48 8.93
N GLU A 359 -18.61 -18.70 7.86
CA GLU A 359 -18.76 -17.25 7.88
C GLU A 359 -20.22 -16.82 8.13
N LEU A 360 -21.17 -17.44 7.43
CA LEU A 360 -22.59 -17.12 7.58
C LEU A 360 -23.12 -17.60 8.94
N GLY A 361 -22.72 -18.80 9.38
CA GLY A 361 -23.13 -19.37 10.66
C GLY A 361 -22.66 -18.52 11.84
N SER A 362 -21.39 -18.08 11.83
CA SER A 362 -20.86 -17.17 12.86
C SER A 362 -21.60 -15.84 12.91
N LEU A 363 -21.97 -15.26 11.75
CA LEU A 363 -22.78 -14.04 11.70
C LEU A 363 -24.17 -14.22 12.32
N VAL A 364 -24.86 -15.32 11.98
CA VAL A 364 -26.19 -15.64 12.52
C VAL A 364 -26.11 -15.85 14.03
N GLU A 365 -25.11 -16.57 14.53
CA GLU A 365 -24.95 -16.83 15.95
C GLU A 365 -24.61 -15.57 16.76
N VAL A 366 -23.75 -14.70 16.22
CA VAL A 366 -23.46 -13.37 16.81
C VAL A 366 -24.73 -12.53 16.93
N LEU A 367 -25.54 -12.48 15.88
CA LEU A 367 -26.79 -11.71 15.88
C LEU A 367 -27.82 -12.28 16.85
N LYS A 368 -27.91 -13.60 16.94
CA LYS A 368 -28.87 -14.30 17.79
C LYS A 368 -28.51 -14.21 19.28
N SER A 369 -27.25 -14.46 19.62
CA SER A 369 -26.75 -14.34 20.99
C SER A 369 -26.66 -12.88 21.44
N GLY A 370 -26.46 -11.95 20.50
CA GLY A 370 -26.14 -10.56 20.79
C GLY A 370 -24.76 -10.39 21.43
N MET A 371 -23.91 -11.40 21.36
CA MET A 371 -22.56 -11.43 21.93
C MET A 371 -21.56 -11.86 20.85
N VAL A 372 -20.35 -11.32 20.92
CA VAL A 372 -19.22 -11.73 20.08
C VAL A 372 -18.10 -12.24 20.97
N THR A 373 -17.54 -13.40 20.64
CA THR A 373 -16.46 -14.02 21.43
C THR A 373 -15.14 -13.87 20.69
N SER A 374 -14.08 -13.44 21.37
CA SER A 374 -12.71 -13.44 20.83
C SER A 374 -12.05 -14.82 20.96
N ASP A 375 -10.92 -15.01 20.25
CA ASP A 375 -10.06 -16.20 20.39
C ASP A 375 -9.59 -16.43 21.83
N SER A 376 -9.46 -15.36 22.61
CA SER A 376 -9.11 -15.39 24.04
C SER A 376 -10.29 -15.76 24.95
N GLY A 377 -11.48 -16.01 24.39
CA GLY A 377 -12.70 -16.38 25.11
C GLY A 377 -13.47 -15.19 25.72
N HIS A 378 -13.02 -13.96 25.50
CA HIS A 378 -13.70 -12.77 26.01
C HIS A 378 -14.97 -12.51 25.20
N GLN A 379 -16.07 -12.19 25.90
CA GLN A 379 -17.36 -11.93 25.28
C GLN A 379 -17.69 -10.44 25.31
N TYR A 380 -18.09 -9.91 24.15
CA TYR A 380 -18.44 -8.50 23.95
C TYR A 380 -19.90 -8.39 23.53
N LYS A 381 -20.65 -7.49 24.16
CA LYS A 381 -22.05 -7.26 23.81
C LYS A 381 -22.16 -6.47 22.52
N LEU A 382 -22.94 -6.97 21.57
CA LEU A 382 -23.24 -6.30 20.31
C LEU A 382 -24.29 -5.20 20.54
N GLN A 383 -23.91 -3.95 20.33
CA GLN A 383 -24.79 -2.79 20.49
C GLN A 383 -25.83 -2.70 19.37
N SER A 384 -26.88 -1.91 19.56
CA SER A 384 -28.04 -1.85 18.64
C SER A 384 -27.67 -1.37 17.23
N ASP A 385 -26.76 -0.42 17.11
CA ASP A 385 -26.21 0.04 15.84
C ASP A 385 -25.41 -1.07 15.13
N ALA A 386 -24.58 -1.79 15.88
CA ALA A 386 -23.82 -2.94 15.38
C ALA A 386 -24.72 -4.07 14.88
N LYS A 387 -25.81 -4.34 15.62
CA LYS A 387 -26.85 -5.28 15.20
C LYS A 387 -27.49 -4.85 13.88
N CYS A 388 -27.86 -3.58 13.72
CA CYS A 388 -28.46 -3.07 12.49
C CYS A 388 -27.53 -3.25 11.28
N ASP A 389 -26.27 -2.82 11.41
CA ASP A 389 -25.30 -2.89 10.31
C ASP A 389 -25.00 -4.34 9.91
N THR A 390 -24.91 -5.23 10.92
CA THR A 390 -24.64 -6.65 10.71
C THR A 390 -25.84 -7.36 10.08
N ILE A 391 -27.07 -7.10 10.55
CA ILE A 391 -28.32 -7.60 9.94
C ILE A 391 -28.44 -7.08 8.50
N GLY A 392 -28.22 -5.79 8.27
CA GLY A 392 -28.29 -5.20 6.93
C GLY A 392 -27.28 -5.83 5.97
N THR A 393 -26.09 -6.16 6.45
CA THR A 393 -25.08 -6.88 5.66
C THR A 393 -25.49 -8.32 5.39
N LEU A 394 -26.03 -9.02 6.40
CA LEU A 394 -26.56 -10.38 6.24
C LEU A 394 -27.64 -10.44 5.16
N TRP A 395 -28.59 -9.50 5.13
CA TRP A 395 -29.63 -9.46 4.10
C TRP A 395 -29.09 -9.20 2.70
N ARG A 396 -28.13 -8.28 2.55
CA ARG A 396 -27.46 -8.07 1.26
C ARG A 396 -26.74 -9.34 0.79
N ILE A 397 -26.10 -10.07 1.71
CA ILE A 397 -25.43 -11.34 1.40
C ILE A 397 -26.45 -12.38 0.91
N LEU A 398 -27.55 -12.58 1.63
CA LEU A 398 -28.59 -13.55 1.25
C LEU A 398 -29.31 -13.16 -0.05
N GLY A 399 -29.44 -11.86 -0.34
CA GLY A 399 -30.00 -11.37 -1.59
C GLY A 399 -29.12 -11.66 -2.82
N VAL A 400 -27.80 -11.83 -2.63
CA VAL A 400 -26.84 -12.06 -3.71
C VAL A 400 -26.46 -13.56 -3.83
N ASN A 401 -26.24 -14.25 -2.70
CA ASN A 401 -25.82 -15.66 -2.68
C ASN A 401 -26.99 -16.59 -2.30
N ASN A 402 -27.56 -17.27 -3.31
CA ASN A 402 -28.66 -18.22 -3.12
C ASN A 402 -28.25 -19.47 -2.32
N ALA A 403 -26.99 -19.92 -2.40
CA ALA A 403 -26.51 -21.06 -1.63
C ALA A 403 -26.44 -20.71 -0.13
N ALA A 404 -26.09 -19.47 0.22
CA ALA A 404 -26.10 -18.97 1.59
C ALA A 404 -27.51 -18.98 2.23
N GLN A 405 -28.58 -18.85 1.44
CA GLN A 405 -29.96 -18.92 1.96
C GLN A 405 -30.29 -20.29 2.59
N ARG A 406 -29.73 -21.38 2.05
CA ARG A 406 -29.91 -22.72 2.62
C ARG A 406 -29.23 -22.83 3.98
N VAL A 407 -27.97 -22.39 4.03
CA VAL A 407 -27.17 -22.35 5.24
C VAL A 407 -27.81 -21.46 6.31
N PHE A 408 -28.43 -20.34 5.92
CA PHE A 408 -29.16 -19.49 6.86
C PHE A 408 -30.24 -20.26 7.63
N GLY A 409 -30.98 -21.14 6.94
CA GLY A 409 -31.97 -22.02 7.59
C GLY A 409 -31.34 -23.01 8.57
N GLU A 410 -30.24 -23.65 8.15
CA GLU A 410 -29.48 -24.63 8.95
C GLU A 410 -28.83 -24.00 10.20
N ALA A 411 -28.31 -22.78 10.07
CA ALA A 411 -27.67 -22.02 11.14
C ALA A 411 -28.67 -21.36 12.11
N THR A 412 -29.92 -21.81 12.16
CA THR A 412 -30.99 -21.26 13.01
C THR A 412 -31.40 -19.82 12.68
N GLY A 413 -31.21 -19.37 11.44
CA GLY A 413 -31.56 -18.02 10.99
C GLY A 413 -33.04 -17.66 11.14
N PHE A 414 -33.96 -18.63 11.02
CA PHE A 414 -35.37 -18.39 11.31
C PHE A 414 -35.64 -18.10 12.79
N SER A 415 -34.87 -18.70 13.71
CA SER A 415 -34.94 -18.39 15.13
C SER A 415 -34.42 -16.97 15.42
N LEU A 416 -33.38 -16.53 14.70
CA LEU A 416 -32.92 -15.14 14.73
C LEU A 416 -34.03 -14.17 14.28
N LEU A 417 -34.71 -14.47 13.16
CA LEU A 417 -35.85 -13.66 12.68
C LEU A 417 -36.96 -13.60 13.73
N LEU A 418 -37.34 -14.74 14.31
CA LEU A 418 -38.38 -14.79 15.33
C LEU A 418 -38.01 -13.99 16.58
N THR A 419 -36.77 -14.10 17.05
CA THR A 419 -36.26 -13.35 18.21
C THR A 419 -36.23 -11.86 17.93
N THR A 420 -35.81 -11.48 16.72
CA THR A 420 -35.84 -10.08 16.26
C THR A 420 -37.28 -9.58 16.23
N LEU A 421 -38.22 -10.39 15.73
CA LEU A 421 -39.64 -10.04 15.68
C LEU A 421 -40.26 -9.85 17.07
N TYR A 422 -39.97 -10.74 18.02
CA TYR A 422 -40.44 -10.59 19.40
C TYR A 422 -39.86 -9.38 20.10
N SER A 423 -38.62 -9.00 19.78
CA SER A 423 -38.00 -7.81 20.36
C SER A 423 -38.75 -6.52 20.05
N PHE A 424 -39.53 -6.48 18.94
CA PHE A 424 -40.39 -5.35 18.62
C PHE A 424 -41.68 -5.29 19.46
N GLN A 425 -42.14 -6.43 20.00
CA GLN A 425 -43.41 -6.50 20.74
C GLN A 425 -43.23 -6.20 22.24
N GLY A 426 -41.99 -6.23 22.74
CA GLY A 426 -41.66 -6.26 24.17
C GLY A 426 -41.63 -4.92 24.90
N ASP A 427 -41.75 -3.79 24.22
CA ASP A 427 -41.56 -2.46 24.84
C ASP A 427 -42.81 -1.58 24.66
N GLY A 428 -43.80 -1.78 25.53
CA GLY A 428 -44.93 -0.87 25.70
C GLY A 428 -44.53 0.51 26.26
N HIS A 429 -43.25 0.70 26.63
CA HIS A 429 -42.69 1.92 27.21
C HIS A 429 -41.20 2.09 26.84
N SER A 430 -40.86 2.23 25.56
CA SER A 430 -39.46 2.47 25.16
C SER A 430 -39.30 3.62 24.18
N GLU A 431 -38.25 4.36 24.45
CA GLU A 431 -37.88 5.65 23.89
C GLU A 431 -37.74 5.61 22.36
N GLU A 432 -37.86 6.78 21.70
CA GLU A 432 -37.63 7.02 20.27
C GLU A 432 -36.40 6.30 19.61
N PRO A 433 -35.28 5.98 20.30
CA PRO A 433 -34.15 5.25 19.71
C PRO A 433 -34.50 3.83 19.23
N SER A 434 -35.48 3.16 19.85
CA SER A 434 -35.86 1.78 19.52
C SER A 434 -36.54 1.70 18.14
N LEU A 435 -37.46 2.62 17.85
CA LEU A 435 -38.20 2.69 16.59
C LEU A 435 -37.27 2.94 15.39
N LEU A 436 -36.26 3.80 15.52
CA LEU A 436 -35.32 4.11 14.45
C LEU A 436 -34.42 2.91 14.10
N VAL A 437 -33.99 2.16 15.13
CA VAL A 437 -33.26 0.89 14.98
C VAL A 437 -34.11 -0.11 14.21
N TYR A 438 -35.40 -0.20 14.54
CA TYR A 438 -36.34 -1.09 13.88
C TYR A 438 -36.60 -0.72 12.43
N ILE A 439 -36.83 0.57 12.15
CA ILE A 439 -36.97 1.08 10.78
C ILE A 439 -35.73 0.75 9.96
N ARG A 440 -34.51 0.98 10.49
CA ARG A 440 -33.26 0.65 9.79
C ARG A 440 -33.12 -0.83 9.48
N VAL A 441 -33.49 -1.71 10.41
CA VAL A 441 -33.47 -3.18 10.17
C VAL A 441 -34.40 -3.56 9.00
N PHE A 442 -35.58 -2.96 8.91
CA PHE A 442 -36.54 -3.22 7.82
C PHE A 442 -36.21 -2.52 6.51
N THR A 443 -35.54 -1.35 6.53
CA THR A 443 -35.05 -0.72 5.30
C THR A 443 -34.12 -1.63 4.51
N TYR A 444 -33.41 -2.56 5.17
CA TYR A 444 -32.54 -3.52 4.50
C TYR A 444 -33.27 -4.81 4.04
N LEU A 445 -34.53 -5.00 4.40
CA LEU A 445 -35.38 -6.11 3.96
C LEU A 445 -36.22 -5.77 2.72
N LEU A 446 -36.36 -4.47 2.42
CA LEU A 446 -37.01 -3.91 1.23
C LEU A 446 -35.95 -3.59 0.17
#